data_AF-A0AAE4H666-F1
#
_entry.id   AF-A0AAE4H666-F1
#
_cell.length_a   1.000
_cell.length_b   1.000
_cell.length_c   1.000
_cell.angle_alpha   90.00
_cell.angle_beta   90.00
_cell.angle_gamma   90.00
#
_symmetry.space_group_name_H-M   'P 1'
#
loop_
_entity.id
_entity.type
_entity.pdbx_description
1 polymer ?
#
loop_
_entity_poly.entity_id
_entity_poly.type
_entity_poly.pdbx_seq_one_letter_code
_entity_poly.pdbx_strand_id
1 'polypeptide(L)' 'MWRVVMSRPLSADGEYDVDLAREQVPIAFAVWQGSDNERDGNKRVTHTWILLDTGLEGASDS' A
#
# COMPACT_ATOMS: atom_id res chain seq x y z
N MET A 1 -9.03 -8.93 -17.70
CA MET A 1 -9.21 -8.12 -16.47
C MET A 1 -8.39 -8.77 -15.38
N TRP A 2 -7.57 -8.00 -14.66
CA TRP A 2 -6.78 -8.50 -13.54
C TRP A 2 -7.57 -8.39 -12.23
N ARG A 3 -7.46 -9.42 -11.39
CA ARG A 3 -7.95 -9.40 -10.01
C ARG A 3 -6.81 -9.90 -9.12
N VAL A 4 -6.28 -9.01 -8.30
CA VAL A 4 -5.16 -9.29 -7.40
C VAL A 4 -5.54 -8.85 -6.00
N VAL A 5 -5.24 -9.70 -5.02
CA VAL A 5 -5.38 -9.39 -3.59
C VAL A 5 -3.98 -9.47 -2.99
N MET A 6 -3.52 -8.38 -2.39
CA MET A 6 -2.25 -8.32 -1.65
C MET A 6 -2.56 -8.40 -0.16
N SER A 7 -1.86 -9.28 0.57
CA SER A 7 -2.07 -9.49 2.01
C SER A 7 -0.73 -9.58 2.74
N ARG A 8 -0.67 -8.97 3.93
CA ARG A 8 0.46 -9.07 4.87
C ARG A 8 0.00 -8.77 6.30
N PRO A 9 0.78 -9.15 7.34
CA PRO A 9 0.57 -8.65 8.70
C PRO A 9 0.69 -7.12 8.77
N LEU A 10 -0.02 -6.51 9.73
CA LEU A 10 0.05 -5.06 9.94
C LEU A 10 1.42 -4.64 10.49
N SER A 11 1.88 -5.31 11.55
CA SER A 11 3.22 -5.11 12.11
C SER A 11 4.30 -5.73 11.20
N ALA A 12 5.49 -5.12 11.20
CA ALA A 12 6.66 -5.59 10.48
C ALA A 12 7.93 -5.27 11.28
N ASP A 13 8.87 -6.23 11.33
CA ASP A 13 10.14 -6.07 12.05
C ASP A 13 11.34 -5.82 11.11
N GLY A 14 11.10 -5.72 9.80
CA GLY A 14 12.14 -5.45 8.80
C GLY A 14 12.54 -3.97 8.82
N GLU A 15 13.85 -3.69 8.80
CA GLU A 15 14.42 -2.32 8.82
C GLU A 15 13.81 -1.38 7.76
N TYR A 16 13.44 -1.94 6.59
CA TYR A 16 12.89 -1.20 5.45
C TYR A 16 11.40 -1.46 5.22
N ASP A 17 10.78 -2.28 6.07
CA ASP A 17 9.36 -2.59 5.93
C ASP A 17 8.52 -1.48 6.54
N VAL A 18 7.51 -1.04 5.81
CA VAL A 18 6.51 -0.15 6.39
C VAL A 18 5.70 -0.91 7.43
N ASP A 19 5.63 -0.38 8.65
CA ASP A 19 4.68 -0.82 9.66
C ASP A 19 3.29 -0.23 9.37
N LEU A 20 2.28 -1.07 9.20
CA LEU A 20 0.90 -0.67 8.95
C LEU A 20 0.04 -0.63 10.22
N ALA A 21 0.59 -0.95 11.39
CA ALA A 21 -0.10 -0.92 12.69
C ALA A 21 -0.27 0.51 13.23
N ARG A 22 -0.91 1.38 12.45
CA ARG A 22 -1.20 2.78 12.76
C ARG A 22 -2.55 3.19 12.16
N GLU A 23 -3.23 4.16 12.76
CA GLU A 23 -4.58 4.58 12.32
C GLU A 23 -4.62 4.99 10.84
N GLN A 24 -3.68 5.83 10.41
CA GLN A 24 -3.62 6.32 9.03
C GLN A 24 -2.28 5.95 8.37
N VAL A 25 -2.37 5.35 7.19
CA VAL A 25 -1.21 4.96 6.38
C VAL A 25 -1.27 5.68 5.03
N PRO A 26 -0.23 6.46 4.65
CA PRO A 26 -0.13 6.98 3.30
C PRO A 26 0.23 5.86 2.32
N ILE A 27 -0.61 5.67 1.29
CA ILE A 27 -0.46 4.65 0.25
C ILE A 27 -0.49 5.31 -1.12
N ALA A 28 0.31 4.78 -2.05
CA ALA A 28 0.27 5.11 -3.47
C ALA A 28 0.27 3.82 -4.28
N PHE A 29 -0.36 3.85 -5.46
CA PHE A 29 -0.41 2.70 -6.36
C PHE A 29 0.38 2.98 -7.62
N ALA A 30 1.01 1.94 -8.15
CA ALA A 30 1.62 1.95 -9.47
C ALA A 30 1.20 0.69 -10.25
N VAL A 31 0.88 0.86 -11.52
CA VAL A 31 0.51 -0.24 -12.42
C VAL A 31 1.30 -0.14 -13.71
N TRP A 32 1.73 -1.31 -14.19
CA TRP A 32 2.45 -1.48 -15.45
C TRP A 32 1.59 -2.30 -16.40
N GLN A 33 1.38 -1.77 -17.61
CA GLN A 33 0.80 -2.52 -18.73
C GLN A 33 1.92 -3.17 -19.54
N GLY A 34 2.17 -4.45 -19.27
CA GLY A 34 3.24 -5.20 -19.93
C GLY A 34 3.10 -5.26 -21.45
N SER A 35 1.88 -5.25 -22.01
CA SER A 35 1.69 -5.21 -23.46
C SER A 35 2.25 -3.95 -24.13
N ASP A 36 2.38 -2.87 -23.35
CA ASP A 36 2.86 -1.57 -23.80
C ASP A 36 4.35 -1.39 -23.46
N ASN A 37 5.03 -2.47 -23.07
CA ASN A 37 6.41 -2.50 -22.59
C ASN A 37 6.67 -1.57 -21.39
N GLU A 38 5.65 -1.29 -20.59
CA GLU A 38 5.80 -0.56 -19.34
C GLU A 38 6.66 -1.37 -18.34
N ARG A 39 7.73 -0.76 -17.84
CA ARG A 39 8.64 -1.29 -16.81
C ARG A 39 9.38 -0.15 -16.11
N ASP A 40 10.01 -0.44 -14.97
CA ASP A 40 10.78 0.53 -14.18
C ASP A 40 9.96 1.80 -13.86
N GLY A 41 10.44 2.98 -14.24
CA GLY A 41 9.74 4.25 -14.09
C GLY A 41 8.64 4.52 -15.12
N ASN A 42 8.58 3.75 -16.22
CA ASN A 42 7.51 3.87 -17.21
C ASN A 42 6.30 3.07 -16.73
N LYS A 43 5.40 3.75 -16.00
CA LYS A 43 4.22 3.17 -15.35
C LYS A 43 3.19 4.26 -15.07
N ARG A 44 1.95 3.86 -14.79
CA ARG A 44 0.93 4.78 -14.27
C ARG A 44 0.97 4.77 -12.74
N VAL A 45 0.91 5.94 -12.13
CA VAL A 45 0.93 6.11 -10.67
C VAL A 45 -0.22 6.99 -10.19
N THR A 46 -0.63 6.82 -8.94
CA THR A 46 -1.43 7.84 -8.25
C THR A 46 -0.58 9.10 -8.04
N HIS A 47 -1.11 10.28 -8.37
CA HIS A 47 -0.36 11.54 -8.30
C HIS A 47 -0.09 12.01 -6.87
N THR A 48 -0.96 11.67 -5.92
CA THR A 48 -0.84 12.03 -4.51
C THR A 48 -0.97 10.79 -3.64
N TRP A 49 -0.60 10.94 -2.37
CA TRP A 49 -0.89 9.94 -1.35
C TRP A 49 -2.39 9.79 -1.13
N ILE A 50 -2.83 8.55 -0.96
CA ILE A 50 -4.13 8.17 -0.43
C ILE A 50 -3.91 7.88 1.04
N LEU A 51 -4.66 8.52 1.93
CA LEU A 51 -4.64 8.18 3.35
C LEU A 51 -5.60 7.01 3.57
N LEU A 52 -5.04 5.83 3.84
CA LEU A 52 -5.79 4.65 4.24
C LEU A 52 -6.03 4.69 5.74
N ASP A 53 -7.29 4.65 6.13
CA ASP A 53 -7.71 4.33 7.49
C ASP A 53 -7.66 2.80 7.69
N THR A 54 -6.92 2.35 8.69
CA THR A 54 -6.75 0.92 9.01
C THR A 54 -7.83 0.37 9.94
N GLY A 55 -8.72 1.22 10.45
CA GLY A 55 -9.76 0.85 11.41
C GLY A 55 -9.21 0.47 12.78
N LEU A 56 -7.97 0.89 13.10
CA LEU A 56 -7.35 0.65 14.41
C LEU A 56 -7.86 1.60 15.52
N GLU A 57 -8.75 2.54 15.21
CA GLU A 57 -9.45 3.35 16.21
C GLU A 57 -10.19 2.44 17.21
N GLY A 58 -9.79 2.48 18.49
CA GLY A 58 -10.38 1.70 19.59
C GLY A 58 -9.47 0.64 20.23
N ALA A 59 -8.22 0.46 19.79
CA ALA A 59 -7.29 -0.52 20.38
C ALA A 59 -6.45 0.01 21.57
N SER A 60 -6.70 1.24 22.03
CA SER A 60 -5.94 1.89 23.12
C SER A 60 -6.68 1.94 24.46
N ASP A 61 -7.75 1.19 24.65
CA ASP A 61 -8.42 1.07 25.95
C ASP A 61 -9.10 -0.31 26.09
N SER A 62 -8.30 -1.31 26.50
CA SER A 62 -8.77 -2.59 27.05
C SER A 62 -7.68 -3.24 27.88
#